data_AF-W3WIH4-F1
#
_entry.id   AF-W3WIH4-F1
#
_cell.length_a   1.000
_cell.length_b   1.000
_cell.length_c   1.000
_cell.angle_alpha   90.00
_cell.angle_beta   90.00
_cell.angle_gamma   90.00
#
_symmetry.space_group_name_H-M   'P 1'
#
loop_
_entity.id
_entity.type
_entity.pdbx_description
1 polymer ?
#
loop_
_entity_poly.entity_id
_entity_poly.type
_entity_poly.pdbx_seq_one_letter_code
_entity_poly.pdbx_strand_id
1 'polypeptide(L)'
;MAGGKSKYIEALQLLGQIEAELKLVIAGNHDLSLDPDWWQANLDDDDDPFEPDQMKKLMQSQAENGVQYLEEGTHIFKLKNGTEFSVYASPYTPEFNGYAFGYPHEEDRFNNRAAANPIPENVDIIMSHGPPRFPHDENCEPYTLDMNESSKHLGCLHLFRAIQRVRPLLHCFGHIHEGYGAQFASWEQGNALALHQVESELENGLRRLIFTEVMSRGTLLINAALKVHGSQQNNHPWILTLPLRHQTGMNI
;
A
#
# COMPACT_ATOMS: atom_id res chain seq x y z
N MET A 1 2.96 -17.78 5.75
CA MET A 1 4.20 -17.44 6.49
C MET A 1 3.80 -16.32 7.40
N ALA A 2 3.88 -16.51 8.71
CA ALA A 2 3.76 -15.39 9.65
C ALA A 2 5.11 -14.66 9.68
N GLY A 3 5.08 -13.38 10.06
CA GLY A 3 6.25 -12.56 10.33
C GLY A 3 7.01 -13.04 11.57
N GLY A 4 7.83 -12.16 12.13
CA GLY A 4 8.62 -12.44 13.32
C GLY A 4 10.07 -12.03 13.15
N LYS A 5 10.80 -12.00 14.27
CA LYS A 5 12.14 -11.39 14.36
C LYS A 5 13.10 -11.80 13.25
N SER A 6 13.23 -13.10 12.97
CA SER A 6 14.14 -13.60 11.92
C SER A 6 13.74 -13.11 10.53
N LYS A 7 12.44 -13.08 10.23
CA LYS A 7 11.90 -12.60 8.96
C LYS A 7 12.03 -11.09 8.78
N TYR A 8 11.87 -10.33 9.86
CA TYR A 8 12.13 -8.89 9.83
C TYR A 8 13.61 -8.60 9.58
N ILE A 9 14.54 -9.33 10.21
CA ILE A 9 15.98 -9.19 9.94
C ILE A 9 16.30 -9.53 8.48
N GLU A 10 15.80 -10.66 7.95
CA GLU A 10 15.99 -11.04 6.54
C GLU A 10 15.45 -9.95 5.59
N ALA A 11 14.25 -9.42 5.86
CA ALA A 11 13.63 -8.37 5.05
C ALA A 11 14.43 -7.07 5.09
N LEU A 12 14.86 -6.61 6.26
CA LEU A 12 15.66 -5.42 6.43
C LEU A 12 17.03 -5.53 5.73
N GLN A 13 17.66 -6.71 5.77
CA GLN A 13 18.90 -6.98 5.05
C GLN A 13 18.70 -6.89 3.53
N LEU A 14 17.62 -7.49 3.00
CA LEU A 14 17.28 -7.40 1.58
C LEU A 14 17.00 -5.96 1.15
N LEU A 15 16.20 -5.21 1.91
CA LEU A 15 15.88 -3.81 1.62
C LEU A 15 17.13 -2.92 1.68
N GLY A 16 18.07 -3.22 2.58
CA GLY A 16 19.35 -2.52 2.68
C GLY A 16 20.24 -2.67 1.45
N GLN A 17 20.07 -3.74 0.66
CA GLN A 17 20.82 -3.97 -0.58
C GLN A 17 20.26 -3.20 -1.79
N ILE A 18 19.05 -2.66 -1.69
CA ILE A 18 18.44 -1.89 -2.78
C ILE A 18 19.08 -0.50 -2.83
N GLU A 19 19.66 -0.16 -3.98
CA GLU A 19 20.19 1.18 -4.25
C GLU A 19 19.05 2.17 -4.50
N ALA A 20 18.47 2.65 -3.41
CA ALA A 20 17.46 3.70 -3.40
C ALA A 20 17.72 4.66 -2.23
N GLU A 21 17.46 5.95 -2.47
CA GLU A 21 17.57 6.98 -1.45
C GLU A 21 16.60 6.73 -0.28
N LEU A 22 15.38 6.30 -0.60
CA LEU A 22 14.30 6.09 0.34
C LEU A 22 13.62 4.76 0.03
N LYS A 23 13.45 3.92 1.06
CA LYS A 23 12.69 2.67 1.02
C LYS A 23 11.60 2.74 2.08
N LEU A 24 10.35 2.71 1.67
CA LEU A 24 9.20 2.80 2.57
C LEU A 24 8.62 1.40 2.79
N VAL A 25 8.32 1.06 4.04
CA VAL A 25 7.80 -0.26 4.44
C VAL A 25 6.62 -0.05 5.36
N ILE A 26 5.53 -0.78 5.13
CA ILE A 26 4.42 -0.92 6.07
C ILE A 26 4.33 -2.36 6.53
N ALA A 27 3.71 -2.60 7.68
CA ALA A 27 3.30 -3.95 8.07
C ALA A 27 2.10 -4.42 7.23
N GLY A 28 1.85 -5.72 7.27
CA GLY A 28 0.64 -6.34 6.75
C GLY A 28 0.11 -7.43 7.68
N ASN A 29 -0.96 -8.10 7.24
CA ASN A 29 -1.71 -9.04 8.07
C ASN A 29 -0.90 -10.23 8.61
N HIS A 30 0.23 -10.56 7.98
CA HIS A 30 1.12 -11.62 8.46
C HIS A 30 2.13 -11.15 9.50
N ASP A 31 2.31 -9.85 9.71
CA ASP A 31 3.28 -9.31 10.67
C ASP A 31 2.71 -9.28 12.08
N LEU A 32 2.37 -10.45 12.60
CA LEU A 32 1.60 -10.64 13.83
C LEU A 32 2.19 -9.90 15.03
N SER A 33 3.51 -10.02 15.21
CA SER A 33 4.24 -9.36 16.27
C SER A 33 4.54 -7.88 15.99
N LEU A 34 3.88 -7.24 15.04
CA LEU A 34 3.86 -5.78 14.89
C LEU A 34 2.50 -5.17 15.26
N ASP A 35 1.48 -5.99 15.53
CA ASP A 35 0.16 -5.55 15.99
C ASP A 35 0.01 -5.82 17.49
N PRO A 36 0.08 -4.79 18.36
CA PRO A 36 -0.04 -4.97 19.80
C PRO A 36 -1.39 -5.53 20.25
N ASP A 37 -2.49 -5.14 19.60
CA ASP A 37 -3.84 -5.55 19.98
C ASP A 37 -4.06 -7.01 19.61
N TRP A 38 -3.64 -7.39 18.40
CA TRP A 38 -3.67 -8.79 17.97
C TRP A 38 -2.77 -9.65 18.85
N TRP A 39 -1.54 -9.19 19.11
CA TRP A 39 -0.58 -9.91 19.94
C TRP A 39 -1.17 -10.19 21.32
N GLN A 40 -1.64 -9.14 22.02
CA GLN A 40 -2.24 -9.27 23.34
C GLN A 40 -3.45 -10.22 23.38
N ALA A 41 -4.28 -10.22 22.33
CA ALA A 41 -5.45 -11.08 22.25
C ALA A 41 -5.13 -12.55 21.94
N ASN A 42 -3.93 -12.85 21.42
CA ASN A 42 -3.51 -14.17 20.96
C ASN A 42 -2.23 -14.68 21.64
N LEU A 43 -1.83 -14.08 22.77
CA LEU A 43 -0.68 -14.50 23.58
C LEU A 43 -0.85 -15.94 24.08
N ASP A 44 0.18 -16.76 23.85
CA ASP A 44 0.37 -18.01 24.59
C ASP A 44 1.21 -17.78 25.87
N ASP A 45 1.19 -18.74 26.81
CA ASP A 45 1.86 -18.61 28.12
C ASP A 45 3.37 -18.35 28.05
N ASP A 46 4.03 -18.76 26.96
CA ASP A 46 5.47 -18.63 26.74
C ASP A 46 5.87 -17.39 25.94
N ASP A 47 4.90 -16.60 25.44
CA ASP A 47 5.16 -15.44 24.60
C ASP A 47 5.60 -14.22 25.42
N ASP A 48 6.48 -13.40 24.83
CA ASP A 48 6.89 -12.12 25.41
C ASP A 48 5.80 -11.06 25.15
N PRO A 49 5.11 -10.52 26.17
CA PRO A 49 4.08 -9.51 25.97
C PRO A 49 4.62 -8.19 25.39
N PHE A 50 5.94 -7.98 25.46
CA PHE A 50 6.61 -6.79 24.91
C PHE A 50 7.21 -7.03 23.52
N GLU A 51 6.99 -8.19 22.90
CA GLU A 51 7.50 -8.48 21.56
C GLU A 51 7.09 -7.41 20.51
N PRO A 52 5.85 -6.88 20.49
CA PRO A 52 5.46 -5.84 19.55
C PRO A 52 6.33 -4.59 19.59
N ASP A 53 6.67 -4.10 20.79
CA ASP A 53 7.56 -2.96 20.95
C ASP A 53 8.99 -3.26 20.48
N GLN A 54 9.46 -4.49 20.72
CA GLN A 54 10.79 -4.92 20.26
C GLN A 54 10.85 -5.03 18.74
N MET A 55 9.82 -5.58 18.11
CA MET A 55 9.75 -5.77 16.66
C MET A 55 9.58 -4.44 15.95
N LYS A 56 8.78 -3.52 16.51
CA LYS A 56 8.68 -2.15 16.01
C LYS A 56 10.03 -1.44 16.04
N LYS A 57 10.76 -1.50 17.17
CA LYS A 57 12.13 -0.95 17.27
C LYS A 57 13.09 -1.58 16.27
N LEU A 58 12.97 -2.90 16.04
CA LEU A 58 13.76 -3.60 15.03
C LEU A 58 13.47 -3.07 13.62
N MET A 59 12.20 -2.95 13.23
CA MET A 59 11.79 -2.41 11.92
C MET A 59 12.26 -0.96 11.72
N GLN A 60 12.34 -0.17 12.78
CA GLN A 60 12.84 1.21 12.76
C GLN A 60 14.38 1.32 12.79
N SER A 61 15.10 0.22 13.04
CA SER A 61 16.57 0.24 13.25
C SER A 61 17.38 0.62 12.00
N GLN A 62 16.78 0.55 10.81
CA GLN A 62 17.46 0.81 9.52
C GLN A 62 17.09 2.17 8.92
N ALA A 63 16.45 3.06 9.69
CA ALA A 63 16.07 4.40 9.24
C ALA A 63 17.24 5.20 8.66
N GLU A 64 18.41 5.14 9.31
CA GLU A 64 19.64 5.81 8.85
C GLU A 64 20.18 5.26 7.52
N ASN A 65 19.84 4.01 7.18
CA ASN A 65 20.17 3.36 5.91
C ASN A 65 19.06 3.54 4.83
N GLY A 66 18.12 4.46 5.10
CA GLY A 66 17.05 4.84 4.19
C GLY A 66 15.83 3.91 4.22
N VAL A 67 15.78 2.91 5.12
CA VAL A 67 14.61 2.03 5.27
C VAL A 67 13.70 2.57 6.36
N GLN A 68 12.56 3.14 5.96
CA GLN A 68 11.59 3.78 6.85
C GLN A 68 10.37 2.87 7.03
N TYR A 69 10.21 2.35 8.24
CA TYR A 69 8.98 1.69 8.65
C TYR A 69 7.91 2.72 8.99
N LEU A 70 6.76 2.65 8.31
CA LEU A 70 5.66 3.59 8.43
C LEU A 70 4.53 2.97 9.24
N GLU A 71 4.20 3.63 10.34
CA GLU A 71 2.97 3.37 11.09
C GLU A 71 1.76 3.99 10.37
N GLU A 72 0.55 3.62 10.78
CA GLU A 72 -0.67 4.17 10.18
C GLU A 72 -0.72 5.71 10.31
N GLY A 73 -0.98 6.40 9.20
CA GLY A 73 -1.10 7.85 9.15
C GLY A 73 -0.34 8.49 8.00
N THR A 74 -0.21 9.81 8.03
CA THR A 74 0.44 10.60 6.97
C THR A 74 1.88 10.95 7.30
N HIS A 75 2.76 10.67 6.35
CA HIS A 75 4.20 10.90 6.41
C HIS A 75 4.61 11.82 5.26
N ILE A 76 5.56 12.72 5.50
CA ILE A 76 6.07 13.65 4.48
C ILE A 76 7.55 13.37 4.27
N PHE A 77 7.95 13.25 3.00
CA PHE A 77 9.32 12.97 2.61
C PHE A 77 9.84 14.05 1.67
N LYS A 78 11.13 14.35 1.80
CA LYS A 78 11.87 15.24 0.90
C LYS A 78 13.09 14.51 0.38
N LEU A 79 13.19 14.38 -0.93
CA LEU A 79 14.31 13.73 -1.60
C LEU A 79 15.48 14.71 -1.82
N LYS A 80 16.67 14.19 -2.07
CA LYS A 80 17.91 14.97 -2.33
C LYS A 80 17.78 15.91 -3.52
N ASN A 81 16.95 15.56 -4.51
CA ASN A 81 16.69 16.42 -5.66
C ASN A 81 15.77 17.61 -5.33
N GLY A 82 15.15 17.66 -4.15
CA GLY A 82 14.22 18.73 -3.73
C GLY A 82 12.74 18.43 -3.97
N THR A 83 12.40 17.25 -4.51
CA THR A 83 11.02 16.75 -4.56
C THR A 83 10.51 16.51 -3.14
N GLU A 84 9.31 17.00 -2.85
CA GLU A 84 8.61 16.78 -1.59
C GLU A 84 7.25 16.16 -1.86
N PHE A 85 6.89 15.14 -1.08
CA PHE A 85 5.64 14.41 -1.27
C PHE A 85 5.13 13.80 0.03
N SER A 86 3.84 13.53 0.06
CA SER A 86 3.13 12.92 1.19
C SER A 86 2.70 11.49 0.88
N VAL A 87 2.80 10.63 1.90
CA VAL A 87 2.35 9.23 1.85
C VAL A 87 1.41 8.99 3.02
N TYR A 88 0.19 8.55 2.74
CA TYR A 88 -0.67 7.94 3.75
C TYR A 88 -0.40 6.44 3.79
N ALA A 89 -0.01 5.92 4.95
CA ALA A 89 0.28 4.51 5.18
C ALA A 89 -0.83 3.87 6.03
N SER A 90 -1.23 2.64 5.71
CA SER A 90 -2.07 1.82 6.60
C SER A 90 -1.82 0.32 6.45
N PRO A 91 -1.47 -0.39 7.53
CA PRO A 91 -1.32 -1.85 7.49
C PRO A 91 -2.67 -2.59 7.50
N TYR A 92 -3.75 -1.88 7.78
CA TYR A 92 -5.04 -2.46 8.12
C TYR A 92 -5.80 -3.00 6.90
N THR A 93 -6.44 -4.15 7.07
CA THR A 93 -7.33 -4.77 6.08
C THR A 93 -8.64 -5.21 6.72
N PRO A 94 -9.77 -5.24 5.98
CA PRO A 94 -10.97 -5.90 6.47
C PRO A 94 -10.64 -7.32 6.91
N GLU A 95 -11.19 -7.74 8.05
CA GLU A 95 -10.77 -8.95 8.74
C GLU A 95 -10.81 -10.20 7.86
N PHE A 96 -9.74 -11.00 7.93
CA PHE A 96 -9.61 -12.25 7.21
C PHE A 96 -8.84 -13.25 8.05
N ASN A 97 -9.48 -14.38 8.38
CA ASN A 97 -8.88 -15.50 9.11
C ASN A 97 -8.19 -15.13 10.44
N GLY A 98 -8.63 -14.07 11.11
CA GLY A 98 -8.10 -13.67 12.41
C GLY A 98 -6.61 -13.30 12.39
N TYR A 99 -6.11 -12.75 11.28
CA TYR A 99 -4.75 -12.23 11.18
C TYR A 99 -4.61 -10.81 11.79
N ALA A 100 -3.37 -10.36 11.98
CA ALA A 100 -3.09 -9.02 12.49
C ALA A 100 -3.60 -7.92 11.56
N PHE A 101 -3.75 -6.72 12.12
CA PHE A 101 -4.25 -5.51 11.47
C PHE A 101 -5.63 -5.71 10.81
N GLY A 102 -6.44 -6.60 11.37
CA GLY A 102 -7.82 -6.83 10.96
C GLY A 102 -8.77 -5.78 11.54
N TYR A 103 -9.77 -5.38 10.78
CA TYR A 103 -10.91 -4.59 11.28
C TYR A 103 -12.24 -5.10 10.70
N PRO A 104 -13.37 -4.90 11.39
CA PRO A 104 -14.69 -5.31 10.89
C PRO A 104 -15.03 -4.68 9.54
N HIS A 105 -15.64 -5.44 8.62
CA HIS A 105 -15.93 -4.99 7.26
C HIS A 105 -16.78 -3.72 7.16
N GLU A 106 -17.63 -3.46 8.17
CA GLU A 106 -18.48 -2.29 8.28
C GLU A 106 -17.75 -1.03 8.75
N GLU A 107 -16.59 -1.16 9.39
CA GLU A 107 -15.84 -0.06 9.98
C GLU A 107 -15.26 0.87 8.89
N ASP A 108 -15.70 2.12 8.89
CA ASP A 108 -15.13 3.17 8.05
C ASP A 108 -13.90 3.79 8.74
N ARG A 109 -12.73 3.24 8.42
CA ARG A 109 -11.44 3.74 8.94
C ARG A 109 -10.91 4.98 8.24
N PHE A 110 -11.47 5.38 7.10
CA PHE A 110 -10.75 6.26 6.16
C PHE A 110 -11.44 7.57 5.79
N ASN A 111 -12.76 7.74 6.00
CA ASN A 111 -13.48 8.91 5.43
C ASN A 111 -13.97 9.95 6.44
N ASN A 112 -14.55 9.54 7.55
CA ASN A 112 -15.29 10.44 8.43
C ASN A 112 -14.47 10.86 9.68
N ARG A 113 -14.91 11.89 10.42
CA ARG A 113 -14.19 12.36 11.63
C ARG A 113 -14.21 11.37 12.80
N ALA A 114 -15.12 10.40 12.80
CA ALA A 114 -15.18 9.35 13.79
C ALA A 114 -14.31 8.13 13.41
N ALA A 115 -13.70 8.15 12.23
CA ALA A 115 -12.78 7.13 11.78
C ALA A 115 -11.50 7.13 12.65
N ALA A 116 -10.91 5.96 12.85
CA ALA A 116 -9.70 5.79 13.65
C ALA A 116 -8.52 6.60 13.08
N ASN A 117 -8.34 6.60 11.75
CA ASN A 117 -7.29 7.33 11.06
C ASN A 117 -7.77 7.79 9.66
N PRO A 118 -8.54 8.89 9.57
CA PRO A 118 -9.07 9.33 8.29
C PRO A 118 -7.95 9.78 7.36
N ILE A 119 -8.03 9.40 6.08
CA ILE A 119 -7.06 9.85 5.08
C ILE A 119 -7.27 11.36 4.84
N PRO A 120 -6.24 12.20 5.04
CA PRO A 120 -6.40 13.63 4.85
C PRO A 120 -6.50 13.99 3.36
N GLU A 121 -7.02 15.18 3.10
CA GLU A 121 -7.01 15.74 1.74
C GLU A 121 -5.57 16.03 1.29
N ASN A 122 -5.34 16.02 -0.03
CA ASN A 122 -4.06 16.36 -0.68
C ASN A 122 -2.89 15.40 -0.37
N VAL A 123 -3.16 14.12 -0.14
CA VAL A 123 -2.12 13.09 -0.10
C VAL A 123 -1.69 12.71 -1.51
N ASP A 124 -0.38 12.67 -1.77
CA ASP A 124 0.16 12.33 -3.10
C ASP A 124 0.10 10.82 -3.36
N ILE A 125 0.40 10.01 -2.34
CA ILE A 125 0.47 8.55 -2.43
C ILE A 125 -0.29 7.90 -1.27
N ILE A 126 -1.14 6.93 -1.56
CA ILE A 126 -1.67 6.01 -0.56
C ILE A 126 -0.90 4.69 -0.66
N MET A 127 -0.43 4.19 0.48
CA MET A 127 0.20 2.88 0.64
C MET A 127 -0.59 2.09 1.67
N SER A 128 -1.38 1.11 1.23
CA SER A 128 -2.13 0.25 2.15
C SER A 128 -1.77 -1.20 1.94
N HIS A 129 -1.90 -2.03 2.97
CA HIS A 129 -1.64 -3.47 2.80
C HIS A 129 -2.67 -4.11 1.86
N GLY A 130 -3.97 -3.83 2.09
CA GLY A 130 -5.08 -4.36 1.29
C GLY A 130 -5.57 -3.44 0.18
N PRO A 131 -6.28 -4.00 -0.82
CA PRO A 131 -6.80 -3.25 -1.95
C PRO A 131 -8.11 -2.50 -1.61
N PRO A 132 -8.43 -1.43 -2.37
CA PRO A 132 -9.78 -0.88 -2.38
C PRO A 132 -10.72 -1.82 -3.15
N ARG A 133 -12.03 -1.67 -2.94
CA ARG A 133 -13.04 -2.32 -3.78
C ARG A 133 -13.78 -1.29 -4.58
N PHE A 134 -13.55 -1.26 -5.88
CA PHE A 134 -14.30 -0.39 -6.79
C PHE A 134 -15.70 -0.99 -7.06
N PRO A 135 -16.76 -0.16 -7.05
CA PRO A 135 -18.07 -0.59 -7.53
C PRO A 135 -18.00 -1.03 -9.00
N HIS A 136 -18.80 -2.03 -9.36
CA HIS A 136 -18.95 -2.44 -10.75
C HIS A 136 -19.74 -1.39 -11.53
N ASP A 137 -19.24 -1.01 -12.70
CA ASP A 137 -19.95 -0.21 -13.71
C ASP A 137 -19.86 -0.95 -15.04
N GLU A 138 -21.01 -1.28 -15.62
CA GLU A 138 -21.13 -2.02 -16.88
C GLU A 138 -20.59 -1.24 -18.09
N ASN A 139 -20.37 0.07 -17.95
CA ASN A 139 -19.85 0.94 -19.00
C ASN A 139 -18.33 1.14 -18.93
N CYS A 140 -17.66 0.55 -17.94
CA CYS A 140 -16.23 0.67 -17.71
C CYS A 140 -15.53 -0.69 -17.70
N GLU A 141 -14.21 -0.68 -17.87
CA GLU A 141 -13.41 -1.90 -17.66
C GLU A 141 -13.61 -2.43 -16.23
N PRO A 142 -13.70 -3.76 -16.04
CA PRO A 142 -13.87 -4.33 -14.72
C PRO A 142 -12.65 -4.06 -13.85
N TYR A 143 -12.89 -3.76 -12.58
CA TYR A 143 -11.83 -3.70 -11.57
C TYR A 143 -11.38 -5.11 -11.21
N THR A 144 -10.10 -5.42 -11.30
CA THR A 144 -9.59 -6.79 -11.08
C THR A 144 -8.55 -6.89 -9.96
N LEU A 145 -8.08 -5.77 -9.42
CA LEU A 145 -6.92 -5.75 -8.52
C LEU A 145 -7.19 -6.25 -7.09
N ASP A 146 -8.45 -6.53 -6.75
CA ASP A 146 -8.89 -7.11 -5.46
C ASP A 146 -9.61 -8.45 -5.62
N MET A 147 -9.58 -9.05 -6.81
CA MET A 147 -10.24 -10.32 -7.08
C MET A 147 -9.35 -11.50 -6.70
N ASN A 148 -9.95 -12.53 -6.11
CA ASN A 148 -9.32 -13.83 -5.93
C ASN A 148 -9.52 -14.76 -7.14
N GLU A 149 -9.02 -16.00 -7.08
CA GLU A 149 -9.16 -17.01 -8.14
C GLU A 149 -10.62 -17.31 -8.55
N SER A 150 -11.58 -17.06 -7.65
CA SER A 150 -13.02 -17.22 -7.90
C SER A 150 -13.71 -15.95 -8.38
N SER A 151 -12.95 -14.92 -8.81
CA SER A 151 -13.45 -13.61 -9.23
C SER A 151 -14.30 -12.90 -8.17
N LYS A 152 -14.04 -13.17 -6.88
CA LYS A 152 -14.69 -12.46 -5.77
C LYS A 152 -13.84 -11.28 -5.33
N HIS A 153 -14.48 -10.12 -5.22
CA HIS A 153 -13.89 -8.90 -4.66
C HIS A 153 -13.67 -9.02 -3.15
N LEU A 154 -12.44 -8.81 -2.71
CA LEU A 154 -12.03 -8.85 -1.30
C LEU A 154 -11.59 -7.48 -0.76
N GLY A 155 -11.63 -6.43 -1.57
CA GLY A 155 -11.19 -5.09 -1.16
C GLY A 155 -12.18 -4.34 -0.26
N CYS A 156 -11.75 -3.16 0.18
CA CYS A 156 -12.52 -2.29 1.06
C CYS A 156 -13.29 -1.19 0.29
N LEU A 157 -14.61 -1.12 0.45
CA LEU A 157 -15.45 -0.06 -0.15
C LEU A 157 -15.19 1.32 0.49
N HIS A 158 -14.88 1.36 1.79
CA HIS A 158 -14.55 2.61 2.48
C HIS A 158 -13.20 3.18 2.00
N LEU A 159 -12.23 2.31 1.70
CA LEU A 159 -10.97 2.73 1.11
C LEU A 159 -11.17 3.29 -0.31
N PHE A 160 -12.02 2.66 -1.13
CA PHE A 160 -12.43 3.23 -2.43
C PHE A 160 -13.02 4.64 -2.27
N ARG A 161 -13.97 4.84 -1.35
CA ARG A 161 -14.58 6.17 -1.10
C ARG A 161 -13.53 7.20 -0.70
N ALA A 162 -12.52 6.80 0.08
CA ALA A 162 -11.44 7.68 0.49
C ALA A 162 -10.55 8.05 -0.71
N ILE A 163 -10.22 7.10 -1.58
CA ILE A 163 -9.46 7.34 -2.81
C ILE A 163 -10.24 8.26 -3.76
N GLN A 164 -11.54 8.04 -3.93
CA GLN A 164 -12.40 8.88 -4.77
C GLN A 164 -12.48 10.33 -4.28
N ARG A 165 -12.47 10.52 -2.95
CA ARG A 165 -12.43 11.82 -2.30
C ARG A 165 -11.06 12.49 -2.46
N VAL A 166 -9.99 11.80 -2.06
CA VAL A 166 -8.64 12.34 -1.92
C VAL A 166 -7.91 12.44 -3.28
N ARG A 167 -8.16 11.49 -4.18
CA ARG A 167 -7.59 11.41 -5.54
C ARG A 167 -6.05 11.46 -5.55
N PRO A 168 -5.36 10.53 -4.85
CA PRO A 168 -3.90 10.49 -4.87
C PRO A 168 -3.38 10.21 -6.28
N LEU A 169 -2.12 10.55 -6.56
CA LEU A 169 -1.47 10.19 -7.81
C LEU A 169 -1.30 8.68 -7.93
N LEU A 170 -0.96 8.03 -6.81
CA LEU A 170 -0.73 6.59 -6.72
C LEU A 170 -1.44 6.01 -5.50
N HIS A 171 -2.11 4.89 -5.68
CA HIS A 171 -2.43 3.96 -4.61
C HIS A 171 -1.69 2.64 -4.86
N CYS A 172 -0.71 2.34 -4.03
CA CYS A 172 0.03 1.09 -4.05
C CYS A 172 -0.42 0.20 -2.90
N PHE A 173 -0.72 -1.06 -3.21
CA PHE A 173 -1.20 -2.04 -2.24
C PHE A 173 -0.80 -3.46 -2.63
N GLY A 174 -1.18 -4.44 -1.82
CA GLY A 174 -0.91 -5.85 -2.08
C GLY A 174 -2.02 -6.74 -1.53
N HIS A 175 -1.61 -7.71 -0.70
CA HIS A 175 -2.47 -8.66 0.03
C HIS A 175 -3.21 -9.69 -0.84
N ILE A 176 -3.88 -9.27 -1.92
CA ILE A 176 -4.60 -10.17 -2.83
C ILE A 176 -3.68 -10.53 -4.00
N HIS A 177 -3.08 -11.71 -3.96
CA HIS A 177 -2.01 -12.09 -4.87
C HIS A 177 -2.47 -12.27 -6.32
N GLU A 178 -3.69 -12.77 -6.50
CA GLU A 178 -4.32 -12.99 -7.80
C GLU A 178 -4.65 -11.67 -8.51
N GLY A 179 -4.78 -10.59 -7.74
CA GLY A 179 -5.04 -9.23 -8.23
C GLY A 179 -3.79 -8.49 -8.69
N TYR A 180 -2.59 -9.11 -8.71
CA TYR A 180 -1.37 -8.46 -9.19
C TYR A 180 -1.59 -7.81 -10.56
N GLY A 181 -1.33 -6.50 -10.65
CA GLY A 181 -1.73 -5.74 -11.82
C GLY A 181 -1.68 -4.24 -11.57
N ALA A 182 -1.98 -3.49 -12.63
CA ALA A 182 -2.14 -2.05 -12.58
C ALA A 182 -3.37 -1.61 -13.39
N GLN A 183 -4.15 -0.69 -12.84
CA GLN A 183 -5.28 -0.05 -13.51
C GLN A 183 -5.25 1.45 -13.21
N PHE A 184 -5.78 2.26 -14.12
CA PHE A 184 -5.87 3.71 -13.95
C PHE A 184 -7.32 4.11 -13.75
N ALA A 185 -7.61 4.82 -12.66
CA ALA A 185 -8.91 5.41 -12.38
C ALA A 185 -8.91 6.89 -12.78
N SER A 186 -9.71 7.27 -13.76
CA SER A 186 -9.96 8.68 -14.09
C SER A 186 -11.10 9.24 -13.24
N TRP A 187 -11.04 10.51 -12.83
CA TRP A 187 -12.07 11.14 -11.98
C TRP A 187 -12.75 12.34 -12.66
N GLU A 188 -14.08 12.37 -12.69
CA GLU A 188 -14.88 13.59 -12.95
C GLU A 188 -15.33 14.24 -11.63
N GLN A 189 -16.09 15.35 -11.68
CA GLN A 189 -16.58 16.02 -10.47
C GLN A 189 -17.37 15.01 -9.59
N GLY A 190 -16.75 14.57 -8.48
CA GLY A 190 -17.34 13.66 -7.50
C GLY A 190 -17.15 12.14 -7.71
N ASN A 191 -16.88 11.61 -8.92
CA ASN A 191 -16.89 10.16 -9.18
C ASN A 191 -15.74 9.64 -10.08
N ALA A 192 -15.44 8.33 -9.99
CA ALA A 192 -14.62 7.64 -11.00
C ALA A 192 -15.37 7.70 -12.34
N LEU A 193 -14.74 8.25 -13.37
CA LEU A 193 -15.27 8.35 -14.72
C LEU A 193 -15.12 7.01 -15.45
N ALA A 194 -13.93 6.42 -15.36
CA ALA A 194 -13.61 5.15 -16.00
C ALA A 194 -12.38 4.49 -15.38
N LEU A 195 -12.39 3.16 -15.41
CA LEU A 195 -11.20 2.34 -15.20
C LEU A 195 -10.57 1.98 -16.53
N HIS A 196 -9.26 2.02 -16.58
CA HIS A 196 -8.48 1.70 -17.76
C HIS A 196 -7.39 0.68 -17.41
N GLN A 197 -7.18 -0.30 -18.28
CA GLN A 197 -5.99 -1.15 -18.20
C GLN A 197 -4.75 -0.30 -18.51
N VAL A 198 -3.66 -0.57 -17.80
CA VAL A 198 -2.39 0.12 -18.02
C VAL A 198 -1.45 -0.83 -18.76
N GLU A 199 -0.87 -0.34 -19.86
CA GLU A 199 0.12 -1.09 -20.61
C GLU A 199 1.45 -1.15 -19.86
N SER A 200 2.15 -2.28 -19.98
CA SER A 200 3.46 -2.47 -19.37
C SER A 200 4.36 -3.33 -20.24
N GLU A 201 5.66 -3.08 -20.13
CA GLU A 201 6.72 -3.89 -20.71
C GLU A 201 7.55 -4.57 -19.63
N LEU A 202 8.05 -5.77 -19.93
CA LEU A 202 8.98 -6.48 -19.08
C LEU A 202 10.40 -6.28 -19.60
N GLU A 203 11.21 -5.57 -18.82
CA GLU A 203 12.60 -5.27 -19.15
C GLU A 203 13.49 -5.65 -17.97
N ASN A 204 14.48 -6.52 -18.18
CA ASN A 204 15.44 -6.95 -17.15
C ASN A 204 14.80 -7.43 -15.83
N GLY A 205 13.64 -8.09 -15.92
CA GLY A 205 12.91 -8.60 -14.75
C GLY A 205 12.10 -7.55 -13.98
N LEU A 206 12.03 -6.32 -14.49
CA LEU A 206 11.19 -5.24 -13.98
C LEU A 206 10.03 -4.99 -14.94
N ARG A 207 8.83 -4.83 -14.38
CA ARG A 207 7.64 -4.47 -15.15
C ARG A 207 7.50 -2.96 -15.19
N ARG A 208 7.86 -2.35 -16.31
CA ARG A 208 7.76 -0.91 -16.52
C ARG A 208 6.38 -0.54 -17.05
N LEU A 209 5.73 0.42 -16.42
CA LEU A 209 4.49 0.99 -16.96
C LEU A 209 4.83 1.87 -18.17
N ILE A 210 4.19 1.57 -19.31
CA ILE A 210 4.23 2.39 -20.51
C ILE A 210 3.11 3.41 -20.34
N PHE A 211 3.43 4.54 -19.71
CA PHE A 211 2.44 5.60 -19.49
C PHE A 211 3.06 6.95 -19.82
N THR A 212 2.53 7.60 -20.86
CA THR A 212 3.19 8.76 -21.48
C THR A 212 2.91 10.09 -20.84
N GLU A 213 1.89 10.25 -20.00
CA GLU A 213 1.75 11.44 -19.16
C GLU A 213 0.60 11.21 -18.19
N VAL A 214 0.85 11.43 -16.90
CA VAL A 214 -0.18 11.52 -15.87
C VAL A 214 -1.15 12.61 -16.29
N MET A 215 -2.23 12.20 -16.96
CA MET A 215 -3.38 13.04 -17.18
C MET A 215 -3.80 13.52 -15.79
N SER A 216 -3.82 14.83 -15.64
CA SER A 216 -3.85 15.61 -14.39
C SER A 216 -5.09 15.39 -13.48
N ARG A 217 -5.82 14.27 -13.64
CA ARG A 217 -7.14 14.01 -13.07
C ARG A 217 -7.42 12.54 -12.74
N GLY A 218 -6.41 11.71 -12.47
CA GLY A 218 -6.61 10.30 -12.16
C GLY A 218 -5.69 9.74 -11.09
N THR A 219 -5.98 8.52 -10.66
CA THR A 219 -5.20 7.75 -9.70
C THR A 219 -4.71 6.47 -10.35
N LEU A 220 -3.40 6.24 -10.29
CA LEU A 220 -2.81 4.95 -10.65
C LEU A 220 -3.00 3.97 -9.50
N LEU A 221 -3.59 2.81 -9.77
CA LEU A 221 -3.80 1.74 -8.81
C LEU A 221 -2.84 0.60 -9.13
N ILE A 222 -2.03 0.17 -8.16
CA ILE A 222 -1.09 -0.94 -8.34
C ILE A 222 -1.24 -1.93 -7.21
N ASN A 223 -1.58 -3.16 -7.59
CA ASN A 223 -1.38 -4.31 -6.74
C ASN A 223 0.02 -4.88 -6.99
N ALA A 224 0.90 -4.69 -6.01
CA ALA A 224 2.30 -5.08 -6.03
C ALA A 224 2.54 -6.42 -5.29
N ALA A 225 1.53 -7.28 -5.16
CA ALA A 225 1.69 -8.60 -4.54
C ALA A 225 2.70 -9.46 -5.32
N LEU A 226 3.93 -9.56 -4.79
CA LEU A 226 5.02 -10.28 -5.44
C LEU A 226 4.84 -11.79 -5.41
N LYS A 227 4.25 -12.32 -4.34
CA LYS A 227 4.13 -13.77 -4.18
C LYS A 227 3.00 -14.31 -5.06
N VAL A 228 3.27 -15.41 -5.76
CA VAL A 228 2.26 -16.18 -6.49
C VAL A 228 1.96 -17.46 -5.71
N HIS A 229 0.69 -17.70 -5.38
CA HIS A 229 0.29 -18.92 -4.68
C HIS A 229 0.54 -20.16 -5.56
N GLY A 230 1.08 -21.22 -4.97
CA GLY A 230 1.36 -22.48 -5.67
C GLY A 230 2.56 -22.44 -6.64
N SER A 231 3.27 -21.31 -6.76
CA SER A 231 4.41 -21.14 -7.67
C SER A 231 5.72 -20.88 -6.92
N GLN A 232 6.83 -21.31 -7.53
CA GLN A 232 8.19 -20.95 -7.09
C GLN A 232 8.66 -19.62 -7.72
N GLN A 233 7.95 -19.12 -8.73
CA GLN A 233 8.23 -17.85 -9.39
C GLN A 233 7.32 -16.76 -8.81
N ASN A 234 7.93 -15.65 -8.43
CA ASN A 234 7.24 -14.45 -7.97
C ASN A 234 6.90 -13.53 -9.16
N ASN A 235 5.88 -12.69 -8.98
CA ASN A 235 5.56 -11.59 -9.87
C ASN A 235 6.72 -10.59 -9.94
N HIS A 236 6.82 -9.88 -11.06
CA HIS A 236 7.85 -8.88 -11.28
C HIS A 236 7.56 -7.58 -10.50
N PRO A 237 8.58 -6.94 -9.89
CA PRO A 237 8.42 -5.61 -9.34
C PRO A 237 7.99 -4.60 -10.40
N TRP A 238 7.17 -3.62 -10.00
CA TRP A 238 6.76 -2.51 -10.86
C TRP A 238 7.78 -1.38 -10.82
N ILE A 239 8.04 -0.77 -11.97
CA ILE A 239 8.79 0.49 -12.09
C ILE A 239 7.95 1.53 -12.82
N LEU A 240 7.88 2.74 -12.26
CA LEU A 240 7.04 3.83 -12.74
C LEU A 240 7.66 5.19 -12.40
N THR A 241 7.20 6.23 -13.10
CA THR A 241 7.59 7.63 -12.85
C THR A 241 6.36 8.41 -12.42
N LEU A 242 6.44 9.12 -11.28
CA LEU A 242 5.38 10.01 -10.80
C LEU A 242 5.78 11.47 -10.95
N PRO A 243 4.86 12.37 -11.37
CA PRO A 243 5.09 13.82 -11.42
C PRO A 243 4.91 14.46 -10.03
N LEU A 244 5.75 14.06 -9.08
CA LEU A 244 5.73 14.63 -7.72
C LEU A 244 6.18 16.09 -7.74
N ARG A 245 5.65 16.89 -6.81
CA ARG A 245 5.93 18.33 -6.76
C ARG A 245 7.39 18.59 -6.41
N HIS A 246 8.04 19.43 -7.21
CA HIS A 246 9.34 20.00 -6.87
C HIS A 246 9.12 21.34 -6.17
N GLN A 247 9.74 21.56 -5.00
CA GLN A 247 9.88 22.92 -4.51
C GLN A 247 10.82 23.65 -5.46
N THR A 248 10.28 24.34 -6.47
CA THR A 248 11.04 25.39 -7.14
C THR A 248 11.10 26.54 -6.14
N GLY A 249 12.30 26.85 -5.65
CA GLY A 249 12.49 28.01 -4.80
C GLY A 249 11.93 29.23 -5.52
N MET A 250 10.88 29.82 -4.96
CA MET A 250 10.59 31.22 -5.23
C MET A 250 11.76 32.01 -4.63
N ASN A 251 12.78 32.25 -5.45
CA ASN A 251 13.68 33.36 -5.23
C ASN A 251 12.84 34.63 -5.37
N ILE A 252 12.53 35.25 -4.24
CA ILE A 252 12.11 36.65 -4.16
C ILE A 252 13.37 37.50 -4.09
#